data_AF-A0A934IZQ4-F1
#
_entry.id   AF-A0A934IZQ4-F1
#
_cell.length_a   1.000
_cell.length_b   1.000
_cell.length_c   1.000
_cell.angle_alpha   90.00
_cell.angle_beta   90.00
_cell.angle_gamma   90.00
#
_symmetry.space_group_name_H-M   'P 1'
#
loop_
_entity.id
_entity.type
_entity.pdbx_description
1 polymer ?
#
loop_
_entity_poly.entity_id
_entity_poly.type
_entity_poly.pdbx_seq_one_letter_code
_entity_poly.pdbx_strand_id
1 'polypeptide(L)'
;MKKTSYLLLSLVLVLTLFPTTIFAYNDKVEDLSEDGLNTYLINAGYPQDVIDILEFEQKISFYTQQAVYTSHKTTEGHLSEKSESITNLDVSARAINNFTQTLVMSQVRTNTSGLAQALVTYNWEWDYIPLFTMTDKWGIAWTDDWDPLPTTARYSYRAIAESSPGVVSASSSTGNISGYDAFLPGSGIGFAVNLIAGFTQNGIFYSTTKHKGWSEIRIQKAHNGSGTLDSSSGVANYFHKQG
;
A
#
# COMPACT_ATOMS: atom_id res chain seq x y z
N MET A 1 -6.95 53.36 -53.78
CA MET A 1 -6.73 52.14 -52.99
C MET A 1 -5.23 51.93 -52.79
N LYS A 2 -4.70 52.17 -51.59
CA LYS A 2 -3.42 51.60 -51.11
C LYS A 2 -3.44 51.79 -49.60
N LYS A 3 -3.74 50.71 -48.88
CA LYS A 3 -3.83 50.70 -47.42
C LYS A 3 -2.42 50.70 -46.82
N THR A 4 -2.31 51.54 -45.82
CA THR A 4 -1.21 51.74 -44.89
C THR A 4 -1.00 50.56 -43.95
N SER A 5 0.17 50.59 -43.31
CA SER A 5 0.37 50.40 -41.85
C SER A 5 1.22 49.19 -41.46
N TYR A 6 2.43 49.54 -41.03
CA TYR A 6 3.27 48.89 -40.04
C TYR A 6 2.49 48.06 -39.00
N LEU A 7 2.96 46.84 -38.72
CA LEU A 7 2.74 46.25 -37.41
C LEU A 7 4.09 45.78 -36.85
N LEU A 8 4.49 46.49 -35.82
CA LEU A 8 5.64 46.20 -34.97
C LEU A 8 5.42 44.89 -34.18
N LEU A 9 6.55 44.20 -34.05
CA LEU A 9 6.96 43.33 -32.96
C LEU A 9 6.27 43.65 -31.61
N SER A 10 5.67 42.62 -30.99
CA SER A 10 5.58 42.56 -29.52
C SER A 10 5.56 41.10 -29.09
N LEU A 11 6.77 40.61 -28.83
CA LEU A 11 7.06 39.36 -28.13
C LEU A 11 6.65 39.56 -26.67
N VAL A 12 5.42 39.18 -26.32
CA VAL A 12 5.00 39.10 -24.91
C VAL A 12 5.51 37.78 -24.36
N LEU A 13 6.70 37.84 -23.76
CA LEU A 13 7.26 36.83 -22.91
C LEU A 13 6.40 36.75 -21.64
N VAL A 14 5.34 35.94 -21.67
CA VAL A 14 4.59 35.59 -20.46
C VAL A 14 5.44 34.61 -19.66
N LEU A 15 6.42 35.14 -18.90
CA LEU A 15 6.90 34.48 -17.71
C LEU A 15 5.73 34.48 -16.71
N THR A 16 4.89 33.47 -16.79
CA THR A 16 4.06 33.09 -15.64
C THR A 16 5.01 32.64 -14.55
N LEU A 17 5.37 33.58 -13.68
CA LEU A 17 5.77 33.33 -12.31
C LEU A 17 4.60 32.59 -11.65
N PHE A 18 4.52 31.28 -11.87
CA PHE A 18 3.81 30.43 -10.95
C PHE A 18 4.57 30.56 -9.62
N PRO A 19 3.91 30.92 -8.52
CA PRO A 19 4.48 30.66 -7.22
C PRO A 19 4.65 29.14 -7.16
N THR A 20 5.87 28.66 -7.34
CA THR A 20 6.25 27.38 -6.78
C THR A 20 6.10 27.56 -5.28
N THR A 21 4.92 27.24 -4.75
CA THR A 21 4.78 26.90 -3.35
C THR A 21 5.62 25.65 -3.16
N ILE A 22 6.92 25.85 -2.98
CA ILE A 22 7.76 24.90 -2.27
C ILE A 22 7.05 24.80 -0.93
N PHE A 23 6.28 23.72 -0.75
CA PHE A 23 5.80 23.35 0.55
C PHE A 23 7.05 23.30 1.42
N ALA A 24 7.13 24.22 2.38
CA ALA A 24 8.02 24.06 3.52
C ALA A 24 7.52 22.80 4.25
N TYR A 25 7.97 21.65 3.75
CA TYR A 25 7.87 20.36 4.39
C TYR A 25 8.62 20.53 5.72
N ASN A 26 7.86 20.59 6.81
CA ASN A 26 8.40 20.82 8.14
C ASN A 26 9.47 19.77 8.45
N ASP A 27 10.65 20.25 8.89
CA ASP A 27 11.74 19.52 9.56
C ASP A 27 11.30 18.80 10.87
N LYS A 28 10.01 18.47 11.03
CA LYS A 28 9.45 17.82 12.22
C LYS A 28 9.05 16.37 12.01
N VAL A 29 9.14 15.85 10.79
CA VAL A 29 8.85 14.42 10.53
C VAL A 29 10.01 13.53 10.99
N GLU A 30 11.24 14.06 11.02
CA GLU A 30 12.45 13.29 11.38
C GLU A 30 12.49 12.81 12.85
N ASP A 31 11.62 13.33 13.72
CA ASP A 31 11.58 12.97 15.15
C ASP A 31 10.31 12.21 15.59
N LEU A 32 9.48 11.74 14.64
CA LEU A 32 8.27 11.00 15.02
C LEU A 32 8.62 9.56 15.45
N SER A 33 8.55 9.33 16.76
CA SER A 33 8.62 7.98 17.32
C SER A 33 7.42 7.12 16.90
N GLU A 34 7.61 5.81 16.88
CA GLU A 34 6.51 4.88 16.59
C GLU A 34 5.34 5.03 17.56
N ASP A 35 5.61 5.31 18.85
CA ASP A 35 4.57 5.60 19.84
C ASP A 35 3.75 6.85 19.49
N GLY A 36 4.39 7.89 18.95
CA GLY A 36 3.72 9.10 18.48
C GLY A 36 2.81 8.81 17.29
N LEU A 37 3.27 7.98 16.35
CA LEU A 37 2.47 7.54 15.20
C LEU A 37 1.30 6.65 15.62
N ASN A 38 1.52 5.70 16.53
CA ASN A 38 0.45 4.86 17.10
C ASN A 38 -0.60 5.70 17.82
N THR A 39 -0.17 6.70 18.61
CA THR A 39 -1.08 7.64 19.29
C THR A 39 -1.93 8.40 18.28
N TYR A 40 -1.34 8.86 17.17
CA TYR A 40 -2.10 9.47 16.08
C TYR A 40 -3.15 8.52 15.51
N LEU A 41 -2.77 7.28 15.18
CA LEU A 41 -3.68 6.30 14.59
C LEU A 41 -4.86 5.96 15.54
N ILE A 42 -4.60 5.81 16.84
CA ILE A 42 -5.66 5.62 17.84
C ILE A 42 -6.64 6.81 17.81
N ASN A 43 -6.13 8.05 17.82
CA ASN A 43 -6.97 9.25 17.76
C ASN A 43 -7.70 9.42 16.42
N ALA A 44 -7.15 8.89 15.34
CA ALA A 44 -7.75 8.87 14.01
C ALA A 44 -8.74 7.70 13.82
N GLY A 45 -9.01 6.93 14.88
CA GLY A 45 -10.05 5.90 14.94
C GLY A 45 -9.62 4.52 14.45
N TYR A 46 -8.34 4.28 14.21
CA TYR A 46 -7.87 2.96 13.78
C TYR A 46 -7.96 1.96 14.94
N PRO A 47 -8.50 0.75 14.71
CA PRO A 47 -8.50 -0.30 15.72
C PRO A 47 -7.09 -0.89 15.88
N GLN A 48 -6.81 -1.47 17.05
CA GLN A 48 -5.46 -1.92 17.42
C GLN A 48 -4.91 -2.98 16.47
N ASP A 49 -5.75 -3.90 16.01
CA ASP A 49 -5.39 -4.96 15.06
C ASP A 49 -4.92 -4.38 13.72
N VAL A 50 -5.48 -3.27 13.25
CA VAL A 50 -4.98 -2.54 12.08
C VAL A 50 -3.65 -1.85 12.39
N ILE A 51 -3.49 -1.23 13.56
CA ILE A 51 -2.25 -0.56 13.94
C ILE A 51 -1.07 -1.55 14.03
N ASP A 52 -1.33 -2.75 14.53
CA ASP A 52 -0.32 -3.80 14.73
C ASP A 52 0.22 -4.36 13.41
N ILE A 53 -0.60 -4.37 12.35
CA ILE A 53 -0.16 -4.87 11.04
C ILE A 53 0.57 -3.82 10.20
N LEU A 54 0.35 -2.52 10.44
CA LEU A 54 0.97 -1.45 9.67
C LEU A 54 2.48 -1.38 9.94
N GLU A 55 3.28 -1.32 8.88
CA GLU A 55 4.70 -1.03 8.97
C GLU A 55 4.94 0.45 9.26
N PHE A 56 6.10 0.76 9.83
CA PHE A 56 6.46 2.12 10.27
C PHE A 56 6.28 3.17 9.16
N GLU A 57 6.67 2.85 7.93
CA GLU A 57 6.55 3.74 6.76
C GLU A 57 5.09 3.98 6.35
N GLN A 58 4.20 3.01 6.59
CA GLN A 58 2.76 3.21 6.42
C GLN A 58 2.22 4.12 7.51
N LYS A 59 2.62 3.93 8.77
CA LYS A 59 2.22 4.80 9.88
C LYS A 59 2.62 6.26 9.63
N ILE A 60 3.84 6.50 9.13
CA ILE A 60 4.30 7.83 8.69
C ILE A 60 3.34 8.40 7.63
N SER A 61 3.01 7.62 6.61
CA SER A 61 2.15 8.09 5.51
C SER A 61 0.74 8.43 5.97
N PHE A 62 0.16 7.61 6.84
CA PHE A 62 -1.15 7.87 7.42
C PHE A 62 -1.13 9.19 8.20
N TYR A 63 -0.09 9.42 8.99
CA TYR A 63 0.14 10.68 9.70
C TYR A 63 0.29 11.87 8.75
N THR A 64 1.20 11.79 7.78
CA THR A 64 1.49 12.86 6.83
C THR A 64 0.28 13.24 5.98
N GLN A 65 -0.52 12.24 5.58
CA GLN A 65 -1.73 12.45 4.80
C GLN A 65 -2.94 12.84 5.65
N GLN A 66 -2.81 12.85 6.97
CA GLN A 66 -3.92 13.06 7.90
C GLN A 66 -5.07 12.07 7.64
N ALA A 67 -4.73 10.81 7.36
CA ALA A 67 -5.68 9.76 7.00
C ALA A 67 -6.51 9.31 8.22
N VAL A 68 -7.84 9.36 8.10
CA VAL A 68 -8.79 8.97 9.15
C VAL A 68 -9.37 7.61 8.82
N TYR A 69 -9.46 6.72 9.81
CA TYR A 69 -9.98 5.38 9.63
C TYR A 69 -11.42 5.39 9.10
N THR A 70 -11.72 4.51 8.15
CA THR A 70 -13.09 4.30 7.65
C THR A 70 -13.52 2.85 7.82
N SER A 71 -12.74 1.90 7.28
CA SER A 71 -13.03 0.48 7.43
C SER A 71 -11.79 -0.36 7.19
N HIS A 72 -11.85 -1.62 7.61
CA HIS A 72 -10.91 -2.64 7.16
C HIS A 72 -11.63 -3.99 7.03
N LYS A 73 -11.02 -4.91 6.29
CA LYS A 73 -11.43 -6.31 6.20
C LYS A 73 -10.21 -7.20 6.26
N THR A 74 -10.15 -8.05 7.27
CA THR A 74 -9.14 -9.10 7.40
C THR A 74 -9.72 -10.42 6.90
N THR A 75 -8.91 -11.19 6.18
CA THR A 75 -9.23 -12.55 5.75
C THR A 75 -8.02 -13.42 6.05
N GLU A 76 -8.29 -14.54 6.70
CA GLU A 76 -7.29 -15.57 6.98
C GLU A 76 -7.55 -16.76 6.06
N GLY A 77 -6.49 -17.51 5.77
CA GLY A 77 -6.57 -18.71 4.98
C GLY A 77 -5.31 -19.55 5.07
N HIS A 78 -5.29 -20.58 4.24
CA HIS A 78 -4.17 -21.49 4.12
C HIS A 78 -3.63 -21.46 2.69
N LEU A 79 -2.37 -21.06 2.53
CA LEU A 79 -1.66 -21.04 1.26
C LEU A 79 -0.49 -22.03 1.33
N SER A 80 -0.54 -23.05 0.46
CA SER A 80 0.52 -24.05 0.34
C SER A 80 0.80 -24.40 -1.12
N GLU A 81 2.03 -24.80 -1.42
CA GLU A 81 2.48 -25.19 -2.76
C GLU A 81 2.33 -26.68 -3.06
N LYS A 82 1.98 -27.49 -2.06
CA LYS A 82 1.84 -28.93 -2.25
C LYS A 82 0.49 -29.19 -2.91
N SER A 83 0.52 -29.71 -4.15
CA SER A 83 -0.63 -30.36 -4.77
C SER A 83 -1.26 -31.30 -3.75
N GLU A 84 -2.52 -31.04 -3.40
CA GLU A 84 -3.30 -31.94 -2.53
C GLU A 84 -3.46 -33.27 -3.27
N SER A 85 -2.51 -34.20 -3.09
CA SER A 85 -2.80 -35.61 -3.33
C SER A 85 -3.79 -36.03 -2.26
N ILE A 86 -5.07 -36.02 -2.64
CA ILE A 86 -6.23 -36.47 -1.86
C ILE A 86 -6.04 -37.94 -1.51
N THR A 87 -5.27 -38.21 -0.46
CA THR A 87 -5.35 -39.47 0.29
C THR A 87 -5.96 -39.11 1.63
N ASN A 88 -7.22 -39.50 1.80
CA ASN A 88 -8.12 -39.29 2.93
C ASN A 88 -7.49 -39.65 4.29
N LEU A 89 -6.59 -38.82 4.78
CA LEU A 89 -6.16 -38.80 6.16
C LEU A 89 -6.53 -37.43 6.70
N ASP A 90 -7.63 -37.44 7.46
CA ASP A 90 -8.09 -36.38 8.33
C ASP A 90 -6.95 -35.92 9.25
N VAL A 91 -6.41 -34.71 9.03
CA VAL A 91 -5.37 -34.11 9.87
C VAL A 91 -5.60 -32.61 10.01
N SER A 92 -6.47 -32.24 10.95
CA SER A 92 -6.79 -30.87 11.40
C SER A 92 -5.58 -29.95 11.66
N ALA A 93 -4.36 -30.49 11.81
CA ALA A 93 -3.13 -29.71 11.96
C ALA A 93 -2.60 -29.07 10.65
N ARG A 94 -3.07 -29.49 9.48
CA ARG A 94 -2.75 -28.83 8.18
C ARG A 94 -3.71 -27.69 7.83
N ALA A 95 -4.77 -27.49 8.61
CA ALA A 95 -5.73 -26.40 8.45
C ALA A 95 -5.37 -25.15 9.26
N ILE A 96 -4.14 -25.06 9.78
CA ILE A 96 -3.69 -23.86 10.49
C ILE A 96 -3.56 -22.73 9.47
N ASN A 97 -4.30 -21.64 9.69
CA ASN A 97 -4.20 -20.43 8.89
C ASN A 97 -2.73 -19.96 8.91
N ASN A 98 -2.12 -19.95 7.74
CA ASN A 98 -0.73 -19.48 7.56
C ASN A 98 -0.66 -18.27 6.63
N PHE A 99 -1.81 -17.80 6.14
CA PHE A 99 -1.90 -16.63 5.28
C PHE A 99 -2.95 -15.68 5.83
N THR A 100 -2.56 -14.43 6.07
CA THR A 100 -3.45 -13.37 6.52
C THR A 100 -3.32 -12.20 5.59
N GLN A 101 -4.45 -11.58 5.23
CA GLN A 101 -4.48 -10.38 4.42
C GLN A 101 -5.51 -9.40 4.95
N THR A 102 -5.17 -8.11 4.91
CA THR A 102 -6.02 -7.04 5.41
C THR A 102 -6.05 -5.89 4.42
N LEU A 103 -7.25 -5.54 3.96
CA LEU A 103 -7.52 -4.32 3.20
C LEU A 103 -8.03 -3.24 4.17
N VAL A 104 -7.40 -2.08 4.17
CA VAL A 104 -7.73 -0.91 4.99
C VAL A 104 -8.11 0.25 4.07
N MET A 105 -9.22 0.90 4.38
CA MET A 105 -9.71 2.10 3.71
C MET A 105 -9.71 3.26 4.70
N SER A 106 -9.11 4.37 4.30
CA SER A 106 -9.02 5.58 5.11
C SER A 106 -9.40 6.81 4.31
N GLN A 107 -10.15 7.72 4.91
CA GLN A 107 -10.44 9.02 4.31
C GLN A 107 -9.21 9.93 4.42
N VAL A 108 -8.86 10.61 3.33
CA VAL A 108 -7.80 11.62 3.31
C VAL A 108 -8.44 12.99 3.20
N ARG A 109 -8.10 13.89 4.13
CA ARG A 109 -8.59 15.28 4.08
C ARG A 109 -7.95 16.01 2.90
N THR A 110 -8.80 16.68 2.12
CA THR A 110 -8.35 17.54 1.01
C THR A 110 -8.84 18.96 1.22
N ASN A 111 -7.97 19.93 0.93
CA ASN A 111 -8.32 21.35 0.91
C ASN A 111 -8.97 21.77 -0.42
N THR A 112 -9.07 20.84 -1.37
CA THR A 112 -9.69 21.09 -2.69
C THR A 112 -11.19 20.89 -2.57
N SER A 113 -11.94 21.97 -2.73
CA SER A 113 -13.40 21.91 -2.75
C SER A 113 -13.90 21.01 -3.88
N GLY A 114 -14.92 20.22 -3.59
CA GLY A 114 -15.53 19.31 -4.55
C GLY A 114 -14.75 18.03 -4.85
N LEU A 115 -13.76 17.68 -4.01
CA LEU A 115 -12.95 16.47 -4.16
C LEU A 115 -13.06 15.60 -2.90
N ALA A 116 -13.22 14.30 -3.08
CA ALA A 116 -13.04 13.30 -2.03
C ALA A 116 -11.76 12.51 -2.31
N GLN A 117 -11.02 12.16 -1.26
CA GLN A 117 -9.82 11.33 -1.36
C GLN A 117 -9.84 10.23 -0.31
N ALA A 118 -9.33 9.07 -0.68
CA ALA A 118 -9.13 7.95 0.22
C ALA A 118 -7.74 7.35 0.02
N LEU A 119 -7.16 6.83 1.10
CA LEU A 119 -5.97 6.00 1.09
C LEU A 119 -6.43 4.55 1.20
N VAL A 120 -6.01 3.74 0.23
CA VAL A 120 -6.30 2.32 0.16
C VAL A 120 -5.02 1.57 0.44
N THR A 121 -5.01 0.74 1.48
CA THR A 121 -3.83 0.01 1.93
C THR A 121 -4.13 -1.46 2.03
N TYR A 122 -3.26 -2.30 1.49
CA TYR A 122 -3.37 -3.75 1.56
C TYR A 122 -2.11 -4.31 2.20
N ASN A 123 -2.28 -5.14 3.23
CA ASN A 123 -1.22 -5.84 3.92
C ASN A 123 -1.46 -7.35 3.78
N TRP A 124 -0.39 -8.12 3.63
CA TRP A 124 -0.44 -9.56 3.64
C TRP A 124 0.74 -10.14 4.39
N GLU A 125 0.51 -11.30 5.00
CA GLU A 125 1.48 -12.05 5.76
C GLU A 125 1.32 -13.54 5.42
N TRP A 126 2.44 -14.20 5.17
CA TRP A 126 2.50 -15.61 4.84
C TRP A 126 3.57 -16.29 5.69
N ASP A 127 3.11 -17.07 6.68
CA ASP A 127 3.95 -17.88 7.56
C ASP A 127 4.21 -19.24 6.91
N TYR A 128 5.12 -19.25 5.94
CA TYR A 128 5.46 -20.43 5.15
C TYR A 128 6.86 -20.30 4.57
N ILE A 129 7.50 -21.46 4.37
CA ILE A 129 8.77 -21.57 3.65
C ILE A 129 8.45 -22.05 2.22
N PRO A 130 8.27 -21.15 1.24
CA PRO A 130 7.99 -21.53 -0.14
C PRO A 130 9.17 -22.26 -0.77
N LEU A 131 8.87 -23.32 -1.50
CA LEU A 131 9.79 -23.97 -2.44
C LEU A 131 9.94 -23.12 -3.71
N PHE A 132 8.88 -22.44 -4.16
CA PHE A 132 8.88 -21.59 -5.36
C PHE A 132 8.96 -20.11 -4.98
N THR A 133 10.17 -19.56 -5.03
CA THR A 133 10.41 -18.14 -4.76
C THR A 133 10.43 -17.29 -6.02
N MET A 134 9.32 -17.36 -6.77
CA MET A 134 9.13 -16.60 -8.01
C MET A 134 8.54 -15.20 -7.73
N THR A 135 8.15 -14.52 -8.81
CA THR A 135 7.39 -13.28 -8.74
C THR A 135 5.96 -13.57 -8.31
N ASP A 136 5.64 -13.17 -7.10
CA ASP A 136 4.28 -13.13 -6.59
C ASP A 136 3.66 -11.78 -6.89
N LYS A 137 2.34 -11.78 -7.07
CA LYS A 137 1.57 -10.59 -7.41
C LYS A 137 0.42 -10.40 -6.44
N TRP A 138 0.00 -9.17 -6.27
CA TRP A 138 -1.25 -8.86 -5.60
C TRP A 138 -1.87 -7.64 -6.24
N GLY A 139 -3.17 -7.45 -6.02
CA GLY A 139 -3.88 -6.32 -6.59
C GLY A 139 -4.98 -5.82 -5.69
N ILE A 140 -5.32 -4.56 -5.87
CA ILE A 140 -6.41 -3.86 -5.19
C ILE A 140 -7.33 -3.30 -6.26
N ALA A 141 -8.63 -3.57 -6.13
CA ALA A 141 -9.67 -3.03 -6.98
C ALA A 141 -10.77 -2.40 -6.12
N TRP A 142 -11.47 -1.43 -6.68
CA TRP A 142 -12.57 -0.74 -6.02
C TRP A 142 -13.71 -0.48 -7.00
N THR A 143 -14.89 -0.22 -6.47
CA THR A 143 -16.07 0.15 -7.25
C THR A 143 -16.15 1.66 -7.48
N ASP A 144 -17.14 2.07 -8.27
CA ASP A 144 -17.51 3.46 -8.53
C ASP A 144 -16.47 4.24 -9.35
N ASP A 145 -16.63 5.56 -9.39
CA ASP A 145 -15.89 6.50 -10.21
C ASP A 145 -14.63 7.06 -9.53
N TRP A 146 -13.99 6.25 -8.67
CA TRP A 146 -12.74 6.62 -8.04
C TRP A 146 -11.57 6.44 -9.00
N ASP A 147 -10.84 7.52 -9.24
CA ASP A 147 -9.61 7.53 -10.00
C ASP A 147 -8.40 7.32 -9.08
N PRO A 148 -7.49 6.40 -9.40
CA PRO A 148 -6.24 6.32 -8.67
C PRO A 148 -5.37 7.54 -8.97
N LEU A 149 -4.55 7.91 -7.98
CA LEU A 149 -3.43 8.81 -8.13
C LEU A 149 -2.16 7.97 -8.26
N PRO A 150 -1.74 7.56 -9.48
CA PRO A 150 -0.78 6.47 -9.62
C PRO A 150 0.62 6.82 -9.11
N THR A 151 0.95 8.11 -9.06
CA THR A 151 2.20 8.64 -8.48
C THR A 151 2.29 8.47 -6.96
N THR A 152 1.18 8.10 -6.31
CA THR A 152 1.12 7.83 -4.87
C THR A 152 1.21 6.34 -4.56
N ALA A 153 1.17 5.48 -5.58
CA ALA A 153 1.29 4.05 -5.43
C ALA A 153 2.67 3.70 -4.88
N ARG A 154 2.69 2.90 -3.82
CA ARG A 154 3.94 2.41 -3.23
C ARG A 154 3.71 1.10 -2.53
N TYR A 155 4.77 0.30 -2.42
CA TYR A 155 4.72 -1.01 -1.81
C TYR A 155 6.06 -1.42 -1.24
N SER A 156 6.04 -2.44 -0.39
CA SER A 156 7.24 -3.02 0.20
C SER A 156 7.02 -4.49 0.51
N TYR A 157 8.11 -5.21 0.62
CA TYR A 157 8.16 -6.62 0.96
C TYR A 157 9.32 -6.87 1.92
N ARG A 158 9.09 -7.76 2.89
CA ARG A 158 10.07 -8.18 3.87
C ARG A 158 10.06 -9.70 4.00
N ALA A 159 11.24 -10.27 3.85
CA ALA A 159 11.57 -11.64 4.23
C ALA A 159 12.01 -11.68 5.68
N ILE A 160 11.45 -12.61 6.46
CA ILE A 160 11.70 -12.73 7.90
C ILE A 160 12.20 -14.15 8.17
N ALA A 161 13.30 -14.24 8.92
CA ALA A 161 13.81 -15.49 9.47
C ALA A 161 13.57 -15.52 10.98
N GLU A 162 12.78 -16.47 11.44
CA GLU A 162 12.47 -16.66 12.86
C GLU A 162 13.24 -17.85 13.44
N SER A 163 13.82 -17.70 14.65
CA SER A 163 14.44 -18.82 15.38
C SER A 163 13.42 -19.70 16.08
N SER A 164 12.26 -19.12 16.40
CA SER A 164 11.09 -19.72 17.02
C SER A 164 9.89 -18.85 16.69
N PRO A 165 8.64 -19.37 16.76
CA PRO A 165 7.46 -18.59 16.39
C PRO A 165 7.41 -17.21 17.05
N GLY A 166 7.38 -16.16 16.25
CA GLY A 166 7.34 -14.75 16.68
C GLY A 166 8.69 -14.16 17.13
N VAL A 167 9.78 -14.93 17.10
CA VAL A 167 11.13 -14.45 17.46
C VAL A 167 11.96 -14.24 16.21
N VAL A 168 11.92 -13.01 15.71
CA VAL A 168 12.68 -12.58 14.52
C VAL A 168 14.18 -12.61 14.82
N SER A 169 14.91 -13.46 14.09
CA SER A 169 16.38 -13.52 14.13
C SER A 169 17.02 -12.55 13.14
N ALA A 170 16.42 -12.39 11.97
CA ALA A 170 16.91 -11.51 10.92
C ALA A 170 15.77 -11.15 9.96
N SER A 171 15.91 -10.05 9.23
CA SER A 171 14.98 -9.70 8.15
C SER A 171 15.69 -9.01 6.99
N SER A 172 15.14 -9.16 5.79
CA SER A 172 15.60 -8.47 4.58
C SER A 172 14.40 -7.81 3.92
N SER A 173 14.50 -6.50 3.67
CA SER A 173 13.42 -5.70 3.10
C SER A 173 13.82 -5.16 1.74
N THR A 174 12.86 -5.07 0.82
CA THR A 174 13.05 -4.34 -0.45
C THR A 174 13.11 -2.83 -0.25
N GLY A 175 12.73 -2.35 0.94
CA GLY A 175 12.41 -0.95 1.17
C GLY A 175 11.16 -0.51 0.41
N ASN A 176 10.88 0.78 0.46
CA ASN A 176 9.74 1.38 -0.25
C ASN A 176 10.02 1.46 -1.74
N ILE A 177 9.20 0.77 -2.53
CA ILE A 177 9.20 0.87 -3.98
C ILE A 177 8.04 1.78 -4.38
N SER A 178 8.34 2.83 -5.16
CA SER A 178 7.31 3.70 -5.73
C SER A 178 6.84 3.15 -7.08
N GLY A 179 5.53 3.15 -7.32
CA GLY A 179 4.91 2.68 -8.55
C GLY A 179 4.10 1.40 -8.38
N TYR A 180 3.84 0.73 -9.51
CA TYR A 180 2.97 -0.44 -9.64
C TYR A 180 3.41 -1.32 -10.82
N ASP A 181 2.98 -2.58 -10.82
CA ASP A 181 3.24 -3.54 -11.90
C ASP A 181 2.22 -3.40 -13.05
N ALA A 182 0.95 -3.25 -12.70
CA ALA A 182 -0.13 -3.11 -13.68
C ALA A 182 -1.19 -2.11 -13.21
N PHE A 183 -1.75 -1.36 -14.14
CA PHE A 183 -2.90 -0.49 -13.91
C PHE A 183 -3.84 -0.56 -15.11
N LEU A 184 -5.12 -0.76 -14.83
CA LEU A 184 -6.18 -0.67 -15.82
C LEU A 184 -7.30 0.20 -15.22
N PRO A 185 -7.63 1.37 -15.83
CA PRO A 185 -8.73 2.21 -15.37
C PRO A 185 -10.01 1.41 -15.15
N GLY A 186 -10.64 1.60 -14.00
CA GLY A 186 -11.86 0.87 -13.60
C GLY A 186 -11.66 -0.60 -13.19
N SER A 187 -10.43 -1.13 -13.17
CA SER A 187 -10.15 -2.53 -12.77
C SER A 187 -9.20 -2.67 -11.58
N GLY A 188 -8.57 -1.56 -11.14
CA GLY A 188 -7.68 -1.53 -9.99
C GLY A 188 -6.19 -1.44 -10.37
N ILE A 189 -5.35 -1.72 -9.38
CA ILE A 189 -3.89 -1.63 -9.45
C ILE A 189 -3.24 -2.92 -8.96
N GLY A 190 -2.19 -3.37 -9.65
CA GLY A 190 -1.42 -4.57 -9.34
C GLY A 190 0.02 -4.24 -8.95
N PHE A 191 0.57 -5.05 -8.07
CA PHE A 191 1.93 -4.99 -7.57
C PHE A 191 2.60 -6.36 -7.71
N ALA A 192 3.93 -6.37 -7.71
CA ALA A 192 4.70 -7.59 -7.88
C ALA A 192 5.97 -7.54 -7.04
N VAL A 193 6.36 -8.69 -6.51
CA VAL A 193 7.65 -8.86 -5.82
C VAL A 193 8.22 -10.25 -6.06
N ASN A 194 9.55 -10.35 -6.13
CA ASN A 194 10.22 -11.64 -6.08
C ASN A 194 10.39 -12.06 -4.62
N LEU A 195 9.88 -13.23 -4.27
CA LEU A 195 10.09 -13.78 -2.94
C LEU A 195 11.57 -14.12 -2.72
N ILE A 196 11.99 -14.04 -1.45
CA ILE A 196 13.37 -14.32 -1.04
C ILE A 196 13.36 -15.61 -0.22
N ALA A 197 13.97 -16.68 -0.74
CA ALA A 197 14.04 -17.98 -0.05
C ALA A 197 14.96 -17.95 1.17
N GLY A 198 16.00 -17.13 1.11
CA GLY A 198 16.95 -16.91 2.18
C GLY A 198 17.87 -15.74 1.86
N PHE A 199 18.53 -15.22 2.87
CA PHE A 199 19.38 -14.03 2.76
C PHE A 199 20.55 -14.10 3.73
N THR A 200 21.61 -13.33 3.45
CA THR A 200 22.79 -13.23 4.32
C THR A 200 22.82 -11.88 5.02
N GLN A 201 22.97 -11.89 6.35
CA GLN A 201 23.15 -10.69 7.16
C GLN A 201 24.34 -10.92 8.11
N ASN A 202 25.27 -9.97 8.16
CA ASN A 202 26.49 -10.06 8.98
C ASN A 202 27.30 -11.37 8.78
N GLY A 203 27.32 -11.90 7.57
CA GLY A 203 28.04 -13.13 7.22
C GLY A 203 27.35 -14.44 7.61
N ILE A 204 26.14 -14.39 8.18
CA ILE A 204 25.32 -15.56 8.55
C ILE A 204 24.20 -15.72 7.53
N PHE A 205 23.98 -16.94 7.03
CA PHE A 205 22.86 -17.27 6.15
C PHE A 205 21.61 -17.59 6.97
N TYR A 206 20.48 -17.00 6.56
CA TYR A 206 19.17 -17.20 7.16
C TYR A 206 18.20 -17.74 6.11
N SER A 207 17.49 -18.82 6.44
CA SER A 207 16.34 -19.27 5.65
C SER A 207 15.14 -18.40 6.00
N THR A 208 14.39 -17.95 4.99
CA THR A 208 13.15 -17.22 5.21
C THR A 208 12.09 -18.19 5.70
N THR A 209 11.43 -17.84 6.81
CA THR A 209 10.33 -18.62 7.40
C THR A 209 8.99 -17.91 7.27
N LYS A 210 9.01 -16.60 7.05
CA LYS A 210 7.83 -15.76 7.00
C LYS A 210 8.01 -14.63 5.98
N HIS A 211 6.93 -14.32 5.28
CA HIS A 211 6.87 -13.27 4.27
C HIS A 211 5.83 -12.24 4.69
N LYS A 212 6.17 -10.97 4.56
CA LYS A 212 5.23 -9.86 4.78
C LYS A 212 5.33 -8.88 3.64
N GLY A 213 4.21 -8.39 3.15
CA GLY A 213 4.20 -7.32 2.17
C GLY A 213 3.02 -6.39 2.36
N TRP A 214 3.17 -5.21 1.79
CA TRP A 214 2.12 -4.21 1.81
C TRP A 214 2.17 -3.34 0.57
N SER A 215 1.04 -2.73 0.25
CA SER A 215 0.93 -1.70 -0.78
C SER A 215 -0.08 -0.66 -0.35
N GLU A 216 0.10 0.58 -0.80
CA GLU A 216 -0.92 1.61 -0.67
C GLU A 216 -1.03 2.46 -1.94
N ILE A 217 -2.20 3.07 -2.10
CA ILE A 217 -2.48 4.04 -3.15
C ILE A 217 -3.54 5.03 -2.68
N ARG A 218 -3.40 6.29 -3.08
CA ARG A 218 -4.49 7.25 -2.97
C ARG A 218 -5.42 7.14 -4.17
N ILE A 219 -6.72 7.17 -3.89
CA ILE A 219 -7.78 7.30 -4.88
C ILE A 219 -8.54 8.60 -4.64
N GLN A 220 -9.14 9.16 -5.68
CA GLN A 220 -9.93 10.38 -5.60
C GLN A 220 -11.15 10.34 -6.51
N LYS A 221 -12.19 11.10 -6.14
CA LYS A 221 -13.36 11.33 -7.02
C LYS A 221 -13.91 12.73 -6.81
N ALA A 222 -14.68 13.20 -7.78
CA ALA A 222 -15.48 14.40 -7.59
C ALA A 222 -16.54 14.15 -6.51
N HIS A 223 -16.78 15.16 -5.68
CA HIS A 223 -17.80 15.15 -4.64
C HIS A 223 -18.59 16.46 -4.69
N ASN A 224 -19.91 16.40 -4.55
CA ASN A 224 -20.77 17.58 -4.68
C ASN A 224 -20.89 18.40 -3.38
N GLY A 225 -20.22 17.98 -2.30
CA GLY A 225 -20.27 18.68 -1.02
C GLY A 225 -21.65 18.67 -0.36
N SER A 226 -22.53 17.76 -0.77
CA SER A 226 -23.91 17.65 -0.27
C SER A 226 -24.01 17.29 1.22
N GLY A 227 -22.93 16.79 1.81
CA GLY A 227 -22.93 16.18 3.14
C GLY A 227 -23.55 14.77 3.17
N THR A 228 -23.94 14.22 2.03
CA THR A 228 -24.38 12.82 1.93
C THR A 228 -23.18 11.90 1.96
N LEU A 229 -23.31 10.75 2.62
CA LEU A 229 -22.27 9.73 2.61
C LEU A 229 -22.15 9.11 1.22
N ASP A 230 -20.94 9.11 0.67
CA ASP A 230 -20.56 8.23 -0.41
C ASP A 230 -20.16 6.88 0.15
N SER A 231 -20.56 5.79 -0.51
CA SER A 231 -20.06 4.45 -0.24
C SER A 231 -19.27 3.94 -1.43
N SER A 232 -18.31 3.07 -1.15
CA SER A 232 -17.58 2.31 -2.17
C SER A 232 -17.16 0.97 -1.57
N SER A 233 -16.91 0.00 -2.43
CA SER A 233 -16.42 -1.32 -2.05
C SER A 233 -15.02 -1.52 -2.61
N GLY A 234 -14.14 -2.12 -1.80
CA GLY A 234 -12.80 -2.52 -2.22
C GLY A 234 -12.59 -4.02 -2.06
N VAL A 235 -11.80 -4.60 -2.95
CA VAL A 235 -11.30 -5.98 -2.84
C VAL A 235 -9.81 -5.98 -3.10
N ALA A 236 -9.09 -6.84 -2.38
CA ALA A 236 -7.70 -7.10 -2.66
C ALA A 236 -7.44 -8.60 -2.64
N ASN A 237 -6.53 -9.06 -3.48
CA ASN A 237 -6.18 -10.46 -3.63
C ASN A 237 -4.68 -10.64 -3.82
N TYR A 238 -4.16 -11.70 -3.24
CA TYR A 238 -2.79 -12.18 -3.42
C TYR A 238 -2.75 -13.39 -4.34
N PHE A 239 -1.73 -13.47 -5.19
CA PHE A 239 -1.52 -14.53 -6.16
C PHE A 239 -0.08 -15.04 -6.05
N HIS A 240 0.03 -16.27 -5.55
CA HIS A 240 1.28 -16.99 -5.51
C HIS A 240 1.51 -17.80 -6.78
N LYS A 241 2.70 -17.71 -7.35
CA LYS A 241 3.05 -18.48 -8.55
C LYS A 241 3.70 -19.82 -8.17
N GLN A 242 2.93 -20.90 -8.30
CA GLN A 242 3.46 -22.26 -8.30
C GLN A 242 4.21 -22.53 -9.62
N GLY A 243 5.36 -23.21 -9.53
CA GLY A 243 6.24 -23.52 -10.67
C GLY A 243 5.70 -24.59 -11.62
#